data_AF-A0A8J1ZE97-F1
#
_entry.id   AF-A0A8J1ZE97-F1
#
_cell.length_a   1.000
_cell.length_b   1.000
_cell.length_c   1.000
_cell.angle_alpha   90.00
_cell.angle_beta   90.00
_cell.angle_gamma   90.00
#
_symmetry.space_group_name_H-M   'P 1'
#
loop_
_entity.id
_entity.type
_entity.pdbx_description
1 polymer ?
#
loop_
_entity_poly.entity_id
_entity_poly.type
_entity_poly.pdbx_seq_one_letter_code
_entity_poly.pdbx_strand_id
1 'polypeptide(L)' 'MSRRSTSLRRIEFVYGDLDWMDRESTLRLLDQYPDILRYHLCPCAGHQIPIDNPVEFARIVKENTYPYSSTSST' A
#
# COMPACT_ATOMS: atom_id res chain seq x y z
N MET A 1 24.85 5.94 22.42
CA MET A 1 23.44 6.38 22.28
C MET A 1 22.87 5.73 21.04
N SER A 2 22.12 4.63 21.20
CA SER A 2 21.52 3.88 20.09
C SER A 2 20.33 4.67 19.54
N ARG A 3 20.42 5.18 18.31
CA ARG A 3 19.27 5.76 17.62
C ARG A 3 18.30 4.60 17.35
N ARG A 4 17.18 4.55 18.08
CA ARG A 4 16.05 3.71 17.71
C ARG A 4 15.71 4.06 16.25
N SER A 5 15.94 3.13 15.34
CA SER A 5 15.42 3.21 13.98
C SER A 5 13.89 3.18 14.12
N THR A 6 13.27 4.34 14.19
CA THR A 6 11.83 4.48 14.03
C THR A 6 11.56 4.28 12.55
N SER A 7 11.49 3.02 12.13
CA SER A 7 10.92 2.65 10.85
C SER A 7 9.55 3.31 10.77
N LEU A 8 9.43 4.33 9.94
CA LEU A 8 8.18 5.02 9.73
C LEU A 8 7.19 4.00 9.16
N ARG A 9 6.05 3.84 9.83
CA ARG A 9 4.97 3.00 9.31
C ARG A 9 4.51 3.62 8.00
N ARG A 10 4.66 2.88 6.90
CA ARG A 10 4.12 3.29 5.60
C ARG A 10 2.61 3.10 5.59
N ILE A 11 1.91 3.97 4.89
CA ILE A 11 0.48 3.87 4.61
C ILE A 11 0.34 3.58 3.12
N GLU A 12 -0.36 2.49 2.83
CA GLU A 12 -0.54 1.98 1.47
C GLU A 12 -1.99 2.24 1.04
N PHE A 13 -2.18 3.03 -0.01
CA PHE A 13 -3.47 3.16 -0.68
C PHE A 13 -3.59 2.09 -1.78
N VAL A 14 -4.75 1.46 -1.90
CA VAL A 14 -5.03 0.48 -2.95
C VAL A 14 -6.28 0.93 -3.68
N TYR A 15 -6.18 1.09 -5.01
CA TYR A 15 -7.28 1.49 -5.88
C TYR A 15 -7.53 0.45 -6.96
N GLY A 16 -8.79 0.31 -7.39
CA GLY A 16 -9.11 -0.36 -8.64
C GLY A 16 -8.67 0.49 -9.84
N ASP A 17 -8.19 -0.14 -10.91
CA ASP A 17 -7.88 0.55 -12.16
C ASP A 17 -9.13 1.10 -12.86
N LEU A 18 -10.28 0.44 -12.67
CA LEU A 18 -11.61 0.79 -13.18
C LEU A 18 -12.50 1.50 -12.13
N ASP A 19 -11.93 1.92 -11.00
CA ASP A 19 -12.69 2.63 -9.96
C ASP A 19 -13.27 3.96 -10.50
N TRP A 20 -14.55 4.21 -10.21
CA TRP A 20 -15.22 5.45 -10.56
C TRP A 20 -14.79 6.61 -9.66
N MET A 21 -14.21 6.30 -8.50
CA MET A 21 -13.70 7.29 -7.57
C MET A 21 -12.41 7.91 -8.09
N ASP A 22 -12.40 9.24 -8.12
CA ASP A 22 -11.22 10.06 -8.39
C ASP A 22 -10.07 9.75 -7.41
N ARG A 23 -8.83 9.86 -7.92
CA ARG A 23 -7.58 9.59 -7.20
C ARG A 23 -6.72 10.84 -6.98
N GLU A 24 -7.13 12.00 -7.48
CA GLU A 24 -6.36 13.25 -7.49
C GLU A 24 -5.98 13.70 -6.08
N SER A 25 -6.92 13.62 -5.13
CA SER A 25 -6.64 13.98 -3.73
C SER A 25 -5.54 13.11 -3.12
N THR A 26 -5.52 11.82 -3.44
CA THR A 26 -4.48 10.90 -2.96
C THR A 26 -3.15 11.16 -3.66
N LEU A 27 -3.15 11.48 -4.96
CA LEU A 27 -1.94 11.87 -5.68
C LEU A 27 -1.30 13.12 -5.06
N ARG A 28 -2.09 14.13 -4.71
CA ARG A 28 -1.60 15.32 -4.00
C ARG A 28 -1.02 14.99 -2.63
N LEU A 29 -1.58 14.03 -1.91
CA LEU A 29 -1.02 13.56 -0.63
C LEU A 29 0.31 12.81 -0.82
N LEU A 30 0.41 11.98 -1.86
CA LEU A 30 1.64 11.26 -2.20
C LEU A 30 2.80 12.21 -2.51
N ASP A 31 2.51 13.33 -3.19
CA ASP A 31 3.50 14.38 -3.46
C ASP A 31 3.97 15.08 -2.18
N GLN A 32 3.08 15.25 -1.19
CA GLN A 32 3.40 15.90 0.08
C GLN A 32 4.16 14.99 1.05
N TYR A 33 3.90 13.67 1.01
CA TYR A 33 4.44 12.70 1.96
C TYR A 33 5.02 11.45 1.27
N PRO A 34 5.97 11.60 0.33
CA PRO A 34 6.45 10.50 -0.52
C PRO A 34 7.23 9.42 0.23
N ASP A 35 7.69 9.70 1.45
CA ASP A 35 8.44 8.75 2.28
C ASP A 35 7.54 7.85 3.15
N ILE A 36 6.29 8.26 3.36
CA ILE A 36 5.33 7.61 4.26
C ILE A 36 4.18 7.00 3.47
N LEU A 37 3.79 7.61 2.35
CA LEU A 37 2.65 7.19 1.55
C LEU A 37 3.09 6.46 0.29
N ARG A 38 2.34 5.42 -0.05
CA ARG A 38 2.48 4.62 -1.27
C ARG A 38 1.11 4.30 -1.82
N TYR A 39 1.04 3.99 -3.11
CA TYR A 39 -0.22 3.66 -3.77
C TYR A 39 -0.02 2.50 -4.75
N HIS A 40 -1.07 1.70 -4.90
CA HIS A 40 -1.12 0.54 -5.78
C HIS A 40 -2.39 0.55 -6.59
N LEU A 41 -2.29 0.05 -7.82
CA LEU A 41 -3.45 -0.24 -8.67
C LEU A 41 -3.68 -1.74 -8.72
N CYS A 42 -4.91 -2.14 -8.44
CA CYS A 42 -5.41 -3.49 -8.62
C CYS A 42 -6.06 -3.56 -10.02
N PRO A 43 -5.54 -4.39 -10.94
CA PRO A 43 -6.06 -4.48 -12.29
C PRO A 43 -7.40 -5.20 -12.30
N CYS A 44 -8.25 -4.86 -13.28
CA CYS A 44 -9.58 -5.40 -13.47
C CYS A 44 -10.48 -5.26 -12.23
N ALA A 45 -10.32 -4.19 -11.44
CA ALA A 45 -11.09 -3.95 -10.22
C ALA A 45 -11.72 -2.55 -10.21
N GLY A 46 -12.94 -2.48 -9.68
CA GLY A 46 -13.64 -1.22 -9.44
C GLY A 46 -13.46 -0.75 -8.00
N HIS A 47 -14.51 -0.16 -7.43
CA HIS A 47 -14.47 0.41 -6.08
C HIS A 47 -14.40 -0.65 -4.97
N GLN A 48 -14.96 -1.85 -5.21
CA GLN A 48 -15.02 -2.92 -4.23
C GLN A 48 -13.89 -3.94 -4.47
N ILE A 49 -12.64 -3.46 -4.42
CA ILE A 49 -11.44 -4.23 -4.79
C ILE A 49 -11.38 -5.64 -4.15
N PRO A 50 -11.68 -5.84 -2.84
CA PRO A 50 -11.64 -7.18 -2.25
C PRO A 50 -12.69 -8.15 -2.81
N ILE A 51 -13.72 -7.64 -3.49
CA ILE A 51 -14.77 -8.41 -4.16
C ILE A 51 -14.42 -8.60 -5.64
N ASP A 52 -14.00 -7.54 -6.32
CA ASP A 52 -13.75 -7.54 -7.77
C ASP A 52 -12.49 -8.35 -8.14
N ASN A 53 -11.41 -8.22 -7.36
CA ASN A 53 -10.17 -8.96 -7.55
C ASN A 53 -9.51 -9.33 -6.20
N PRO A 54 -10.08 -10.30 -5.46
CA PRO A 54 -9.61 -10.70 -4.13
C PRO A 54 -8.17 -11.21 -4.13
N VAL A 55 -7.75 -11.88 -5.22
CA VAL A 55 -6.41 -12.49 -5.33
C VAL A 55 -5.34 -11.41 -5.38
N GLU A 56 -5.51 -10.41 -6.24
CA GLU A 56 -4.54 -9.33 -6.34
C GLU A 56 -4.56 -8.44 -5.09
N PHE A 57 -5.74 -8.13 -4.55
CA PHE A 57 -5.84 -7.38 -3.30
C PHE A 57 -5.07 -8.08 -2.18
N ALA A 58 -5.24 -9.40 -2.02
CA ALA A 58 -4.51 -10.18 -1.02
C ALA A 58 -3.00 -10.19 -1.28
N ARG A 59 -2.56 -10.22 -2.55
CA ARG A 59 -1.15 -10.12 -2.93
C ARG A 59 -0.55 -8.78 -2.48
N ILE A 60 -1.21 -7.67 -2.82
CA ILE A 60 -0.78 -6.31 -2.42
C ILE A 60 -0.72 -6.20 -0.91
N VAL A 61 -1.73 -6.66 -0.18
CA VAL A 61 -1.74 -6.65 1.29
C VAL A 61 -0.58 -7.47 1.85
N LYS A 62 -0.36 -8.68 1.34
CA LYS A 62 0.71 -9.58 1.82
C LYS A 62 2.10 -8.95 1.64
N GLU A 63 2.40 -8.44 0.45
CA GLU A 63 3.71 -7.86 0.12
C GLU A 63 4.05 -6.64 0.98
N ASN A 64 3.04 -5.84 1.33
CA ASN A 64 3.25 -4.59 2.06
C ASN A 64 3.03 -4.72 3.58
N THR A 65 2.40 -5.80 4.05
CA THR A 65 2.23 -6.08 5.49
C THR A 65 3.40 -6.89 6.08
N TYR A 66 4.08 -7.71 5.26
CA TYR A 66 5.11 -8.65 5.72
C TYR A 66 6.61 -8.28 5.55
N PRO A 67 7.07 -7.02 5.41
CA PRO A 67 8.51 -6.74 5.46
C PRO A 67 9.12 -6.86 6.88
N TYR A 68 8.37 -7.34 7.88
CA TYR A 68 8.75 -7.35 9.30
C TYR A 68 9.04 -8.72 9.92
N SER A 69 9.13 -9.80 9.13
CA SER A 69 9.79 -11.01 9.64
C SER A 69 11.29 -10.80 9.52
N SER A 70 11.90 -10.35 10.62
CA SER A 70 13.33 -10.42 10.84
C SER A 70 13.88 -11.74 10.30
N THR A 71 14.76 -11.68 9.31
CA THR A 71 15.75 -12.72 9.08
C THR A 71 16.60 -12.80 10.34
N SER A 72 16.15 -13.61 11.29
CA SER A 72 17.03 -14.18 12.31
C SER A 72 17.85 -15.24 11.59
N SER A 73 18.95 -14.81 10.98
CA SER A 73 19.99 -15.71 10.49
C SER A 73 20.58 -16.43 11.71
N THR A 74 20.28 -17.73 11.83
CA THR A 74 21.07 -18.68 12.63
C THR A 74 22.37 -19.01 11.92
#